data_AF-B3ETW3-F1
#
_entry.id   AF-B3ETW3-F1
#
_cell.length_a   1.000
_cell.length_b   1.000
_cell.length_c   1.000
_cell.angle_alpha   90.00
_cell.angle_beta   90.00
_cell.angle_gamma   90.00
#
_symmetry.space_group_name_H-M   'P 1'
#
loop_
_entity.id
_entity.type
_entity.pdbx_description
1 polymer ?
#
loop_
_entity_poly.entity_id
_entity_poly.type
_entity_poly.pdbx_seq_one_letter_code
_entity_poly.pdbx_strand_id
1 'polypeptide(L)'
;MSDINQKDHLVMLNESSNEAVVPIEKNRASAKYFRIPFAAFLVLYLFTGSYFKIYWLYCNWKAIKRAEKHNISPFWRSIFAVFFIDEFFEHVFNSAKKQGYTKFANHRLLSNFYIACLGLSLTFGVLTIFTRSSILYNGASYSNLTSVTIWGWVFAILAILFGMVRELCFYPVQKAINFYQDKVEQENLTALASNPTSPVIGYFDVSPTRFLIFNILTARLYSLYWAYKNWQAIKRAENRNIVPFWRGLFSVFFIYNLFKKIYHSAREQGFSKSIPYGQLSIIYIFLCLFLIFLARFVTRLPEYMSEYWYDIFIIGVGVTFDVLCFRPLQKAIHFYNNKTIRNYKPRQGVSRGEVLMLIIGGLYCVVLLKAKLEVPKKPSSMAFTQSLTTWKTFQPASKAFEIKFPTQPSYEKEELPIEDTKLKIKYECYESTTDQGVNYSVSHMNYPADVELTEFDLNNFIEDIVQSSSSNKLLNSVESYVGKHKAVDFLIQNRFVYMRGRVILVGQTKYLLMSSYAEESYNEEQYKNFINSFSLKETL
;
A
#
# COMPACT_ATOMS: atom_id res chain seq x y z
N MET A 1 -55.89 64.70 34.55
CA MET A 1 -54.96 64.82 33.40
C MET A 1 -53.78 63.86 33.59
N SER A 2 -54.05 62.55 33.69
CA SER A 2 -52.99 61.53 33.86
C SER A 2 -53.35 60.10 33.44
N ASP A 3 -54.52 59.84 32.84
CA ASP A 3 -54.95 58.45 32.50
C ASP A 3 -55.09 58.17 31.00
N ILE A 4 -54.95 59.18 30.14
CA ILE A 4 -55.05 58.99 28.67
C ILE A 4 -53.71 58.55 28.08
N ASN A 5 -52.58 58.85 28.74
CA ASN A 5 -51.26 58.59 28.18
C ASN A 5 -50.71 57.17 28.47
N GLN A 6 -51.40 56.36 29.27
CA GLN A 6 -50.95 54.99 29.58
C GLN A 6 -51.59 53.95 28.65
N LYS A 7 -52.78 54.24 28.11
CA LYS A 7 -53.48 53.35 27.17
C LYS A 7 -52.87 53.42 25.77
N ASP A 8 -52.51 54.61 25.29
CA ASP A 8 -51.87 54.77 23.98
C ASP A 8 -50.42 54.23 23.98
N HIS A 9 -49.73 54.29 25.12
CA HIS A 9 -48.41 53.68 25.28
C HIS A 9 -48.45 52.14 25.33
N LEU A 10 -49.53 51.56 25.86
CA LEU A 10 -49.78 50.11 25.86
C LEU A 10 -50.26 49.61 24.48
N VAL A 11 -50.95 50.44 23.69
CA VAL A 11 -51.33 50.10 22.31
C VAL A 11 -50.12 50.17 21.37
N MET A 12 -49.22 51.15 21.50
CA MET A 12 -47.97 51.18 20.74
C MET A 12 -47.00 50.01 21.07
N LEU A 13 -47.02 49.49 22.30
CA LEU A 13 -46.22 48.32 22.68
C LEU A 13 -46.82 46.98 22.18
N ASN A 14 -48.13 46.94 21.92
CA ASN A 14 -48.81 45.77 21.34
C ASN A 14 -48.82 45.75 19.81
N GLU A 15 -48.66 46.89 19.14
CA GLU A 15 -48.48 46.93 17.68
C GLU A 15 -47.02 46.76 17.24
N SER A 16 -46.03 47.13 18.07
CA SER A 16 -44.61 46.87 17.75
C SER A 16 -44.17 45.41 18.00
N SER A 17 -45.03 44.57 18.57
CA SER A 17 -44.73 43.16 18.87
C SER A 17 -45.40 42.17 17.90
N ASN A 18 -46.13 42.67 16.89
CA ASN A 18 -46.74 41.89 15.83
C ASN A 18 -46.27 42.27 14.41
N GLU A 19 -45.16 43.01 14.28
CA GLU A 19 -44.34 42.80 13.09
C GLU A 19 -43.84 41.37 13.16
N ALA A 20 -44.43 40.53 12.30
CA ALA A 20 -43.89 39.24 11.96
C ALA A 20 -42.39 39.43 11.82
N VAL A 21 -41.63 38.88 12.78
CA VAL A 21 -40.19 38.72 12.65
C VAL A 21 -40.04 38.08 11.29
N VAL A 22 -39.63 38.89 10.30
CA VAL A 22 -39.29 38.45 8.96
C VAL A 22 -38.45 37.21 9.22
N PRO A 23 -38.85 36.02 8.77
CA PRO A 23 -38.18 34.80 9.18
C PRO A 23 -36.73 35.00 8.80
N ILE A 24 -35.88 35.22 9.80
CA ILE A 24 -34.45 35.38 9.56
C ILE A 24 -34.11 34.14 8.76
N GLU A 25 -33.54 34.36 7.59
CA GLU A 25 -33.25 33.41 6.50
C GLU A 25 -32.36 32.22 6.91
N LYS A 26 -32.18 32.01 8.22
CA LYS A 26 -31.29 31.09 8.94
C LYS A 26 -31.84 29.67 9.12
N ASN A 27 -33.07 29.39 8.66
CA ASN A 27 -33.67 28.04 8.68
C ASN A 27 -33.78 27.39 7.30
N ARG A 28 -32.91 27.74 6.33
CA ARG A 28 -32.62 26.80 5.23
C ARG A 28 -31.84 25.63 5.82
N ALA A 29 -32.40 24.42 5.74
CA ALA A 29 -31.77 23.21 6.28
C ALA A 29 -30.32 23.13 5.81
N SER A 30 -29.36 23.13 6.74
CA SER A 30 -27.95 23.14 6.40
C SER A 30 -27.57 21.83 5.69
N ALA A 31 -26.91 21.95 4.53
CA ALA A 31 -26.53 20.79 3.75
C ALA A 31 -25.45 19.99 4.48
N LYS A 32 -25.78 18.78 4.96
CA LYS A 32 -24.82 17.89 5.62
C LYS A 32 -23.97 17.14 4.59
N TYR A 33 -23.08 17.86 3.91
CA TYR A 33 -22.15 17.33 2.93
C TYR A 33 -21.26 16.23 3.50
N PHE A 34 -20.90 15.27 2.65
CA PHE A 34 -19.97 14.21 2.99
C PHE A 34 -18.53 14.67 2.78
N ARG A 35 -17.90 15.10 3.88
CA ARG A 35 -16.51 15.55 3.91
C ARG A 35 -15.50 14.40 4.05
N ILE A 36 -14.43 14.45 3.27
CA ILE A 36 -13.26 13.57 3.33
C ILE A 36 -12.00 14.35 2.91
N PRO A 37 -10.79 13.96 3.35
CA PRO A 37 -9.54 14.49 2.81
C PRO A 37 -9.37 14.16 1.32
N PHE A 38 -8.81 15.09 0.54
CA PHE A 38 -8.59 14.88 -0.90
C PHE A 38 -7.67 13.71 -1.21
N ALA A 39 -6.61 13.51 -0.42
CA ALA A 39 -5.74 12.34 -0.56
C ALA A 39 -6.52 11.03 -0.38
N ALA A 40 -7.42 10.97 0.61
CA ALA A 40 -8.26 9.79 0.83
C ALA A 40 -9.25 9.58 -0.33
N PHE A 41 -9.82 10.65 -0.89
CA PHE A 41 -10.65 10.56 -2.09
C PHE A 41 -9.88 9.97 -3.27
N LEU A 42 -8.65 10.43 -3.53
CA LEU A 42 -7.85 9.97 -4.66
C LEU A 42 -7.42 8.51 -4.51
N VAL A 43 -7.02 8.11 -3.31
CA VAL A 43 -6.73 6.71 -2.98
C VAL A 43 -7.96 5.83 -3.22
N LEU A 44 -9.12 6.19 -2.66
CA LEU A 44 -10.35 5.42 -2.84
C LEU A 44 -10.84 5.42 -4.29
N TYR A 45 -10.68 6.53 -5.01
CA TYR A 45 -10.97 6.61 -6.44
C TYR A 45 -10.15 5.59 -7.23
N LEU A 46 -8.84 5.52 -6.98
CA LEU A 46 -7.92 4.63 -7.68
C LEU A 46 -8.22 3.15 -7.35
N PHE A 47 -8.39 2.82 -6.07
CA PHE A 47 -8.69 1.45 -5.63
C PHE A 47 -10.05 0.93 -6.08
N THR A 48 -11.03 1.82 -6.25
CA THR A 48 -12.41 1.42 -6.62
C THR A 48 -12.73 1.67 -8.08
N GLY A 49 -11.74 1.98 -8.94
CA GLY A 49 -12.00 2.19 -10.38
C GLY A 49 -13.12 3.20 -10.66
N SER A 50 -13.15 4.30 -9.89
CA SER A 50 -14.18 5.37 -9.91
C SER A 50 -15.52 5.12 -9.19
N TYR A 51 -15.83 3.91 -8.70
CA TYR A 51 -17.09 3.66 -7.97
C TYR A 51 -17.24 4.54 -6.73
N PHE A 52 -16.15 4.80 -6.00
CA PHE A 52 -16.18 5.67 -4.83
C PHE A 52 -16.57 7.13 -5.20
N LYS A 53 -16.17 7.62 -6.37
CA LYS A 53 -16.56 8.97 -6.83
C LYS A 53 -18.07 9.05 -7.02
N ILE A 54 -18.69 8.03 -7.63
CA ILE A 54 -20.14 7.96 -7.81
C ILE A 54 -20.84 7.94 -6.44
N TYR A 55 -20.35 7.13 -5.50
CA TYR A 55 -20.87 7.10 -4.13
C TYR A 55 -20.72 8.44 -3.40
N TRP A 56 -19.56 9.09 -3.56
CA TRP A 56 -19.29 10.39 -2.95
C TRP A 56 -20.22 11.47 -3.51
N LEU A 57 -20.42 11.52 -4.84
CA LEU A 57 -21.39 12.39 -5.49
C LEU A 57 -22.80 12.11 -4.98
N TYR A 58 -23.21 10.84 -4.90
CA TYR A 58 -24.53 10.44 -4.39
C TYR A 58 -24.75 10.95 -2.96
N CYS A 59 -23.76 10.78 -2.08
CA CYS A 59 -23.85 11.26 -0.71
C CYS A 59 -24.04 12.78 -0.63
N ASN A 60 -23.37 13.54 -1.49
CA ASN A 60 -23.45 15.00 -1.49
C ASN A 60 -24.72 15.51 -2.18
N TRP A 61 -25.15 14.91 -3.29
CA TRP A 61 -26.46 15.19 -3.89
C TRP A 61 -27.61 14.88 -2.96
N LYS A 62 -27.52 13.79 -2.19
CA LYS A 62 -28.49 13.46 -1.15
C LYS A 62 -28.49 14.49 -0.02
N ALA A 63 -27.36 15.13 0.26
CA ALA A 63 -27.27 16.23 1.23
C ALA A 63 -27.96 17.49 0.70
N ILE A 64 -27.72 17.85 -0.57
CA ILE A 64 -28.37 18.98 -1.25
C ILE A 64 -29.89 18.77 -1.30
N LYS A 65 -30.35 17.59 -1.73
CA LYS A 65 -31.78 17.22 -1.76
C LYS A 65 -32.47 17.46 -0.42
N ARG A 66 -31.81 17.10 0.69
CA ARG A 66 -32.35 17.27 2.05
C ARG A 66 -32.35 18.73 2.51
N ALA A 67 -31.34 19.50 2.11
CA ALA A 67 -31.17 20.90 2.48
C ALA A 67 -32.19 21.80 1.78
N GLU A 68 -32.37 21.58 0.49
CA GLU A 68 -33.12 22.50 -0.37
C GLU A 68 -34.52 21.98 -0.72
N LYS A 69 -34.90 20.78 -0.26
CA LYS A 69 -36.18 20.10 -0.55
C LYS A 69 -36.50 19.96 -2.05
N HIS A 70 -35.52 20.14 -2.94
CA HIS A 70 -35.70 19.95 -4.38
C HIS A 70 -36.03 18.49 -4.73
N ASN A 71 -36.91 18.29 -5.71
CA ASN A 71 -37.21 16.97 -6.26
C ASN A 71 -36.13 16.52 -7.25
N ILE A 72 -34.94 16.20 -6.74
CA ILE A 72 -33.83 15.66 -7.53
C ILE A 72 -33.65 14.16 -7.27
N SER A 73 -33.13 13.42 -8.25
CA SER A 73 -32.65 12.04 -8.06
C SER A 73 -31.14 12.04 -7.81
N PRO A 74 -30.66 11.84 -6.56
CA PRO A 74 -29.23 11.81 -6.27
C PRO A 74 -28.49 10.67 -6.97
N PHE A 75 -29.16 9.54 -7.18
CA PHE A 75 -28.57 8.36 -7.80
C PHE A 75 -28.24 8.63 -9.27
N TRP A 76 -29.24 9.04 -10.06
CA TRP A 76 -29.04 9.31 -11.49
C TRP A 76 -28.07 10.46 -11.74
N ARG A 77 -28.13 11.52 -10.94
CA ARG A 77 -27.18 12.65 -11.03
C ARG A 77 -25.73 12.27 -10.71
N SER A 78 -25.52 11.18 -9.98
CA SER A 78 -24.17 10.68 -9.66
C SER A 78 -23.62 9.76 -10.73
N ILE A 79 -24.48 8.95 -11.36
CA ILE A 79 -24.10 8.11 -12.52
C ILE A 79 -23.83 9.00 -13.73
N PHE A 80 -24.75 9.91 -14.02
CA PHE A 80 -24.68 10.84 -15.14
C PHE A 80 -24.03 12.18 -14.74
N ALA A 81 -22.98 12.11 -13.93
CA ALA A 81 -22.33 13.29 -13.36
C ALA A 81 -21.91 14.32 -14.40
N VAL A 82 -21.56 13.88 -15.62
CA VAL A 82 -21.12 14.79 -16.70
C VAL A 82 -22.12 15.91 -17.01
N PHE A 83 -23.43 15.64 -16.91
CA PHE A 83 -24.47 16.62 -17.22
C PHE A 83 -24.80 17.53 -16.03
N PHE A 84 -24.48 17.11 -14.81
CA PHE A 84 -24.89 17.81 -13.59
C PHE A 84 -23.71 18.32 -12.75
N ILE A 85 -22.48 18.20 -13.25
CA ILE A 85 -21.28 18.57 -12.49
C ILE A 85 -21.19 20.08 -12.24
N ASP A 86 -21.65 20.89 -13.19
CA ASP A 86 -21.69 22.35 -13.05
C ASP A 86 -22.67 22.77 -11.94
N GLU A 87 -23.91 22.28 -12.02
CA GLU A 87 -24.94 22.47 -10.98
C GLU A 87 -24.44 22.00 -9.61
N PHE A 88 -23.77 20.84 -9.55
CA PHE A 88 -23.19 20.34 -8.31
C PHE A 88 -22.15 21.31 -7.72
N PHE A 89 -21.21 21.79 -8.56
CA PHE A 89 -20.19 22.75 -8.13
C PHE A 89 -20.83 24.06 -7.69
N GLU A 90 -21.83 24.55 -8.41
CA GLU A 90 -22.59 25.74 -8.06
C GLU A 90 -23.19 25.64 -6.65
N HIS A 91 -23.95 24.58 -6.34
CA HIS A 91 -24.54 24.40 -5.01
C HIS A 91 -23.49 24.39 -3.90
N VAL A 92 -22.37 23.70 -4.11
CA VAL A 92 -21.28 23.61 -3.13
C VAL A 92 -20.63 24.96 -2.90
N PHE A 93 -20.24 25.66 -3.96
CA PHE A 93 -19.56 26.95 -3.84
C PHE A 93 -20.50 28.05 -3.34
N ASN A 94 -21.77 28.07 -3.76
CA ASN A 94 -22.77 29.00 -3.23
C ASN A 94 -23.02 28.74 -1.74
N SER A 95 -23.12 27.49 -1.31
CA SER A 95 -23.21 27.13 0.11
C SER A 95 -22.00 27.63 0.89
N ALA A 96 -20.79 27.40 0.39
CA ALA A 96 -19.55 27.83 1.04
C ALA A 96 -19.40 29.36 1.06
N LYS A 97 -19.79 30.05 -0.01
CA LYS A 97 -19.73 31.52 -0.12
C LYS A 97 -20.67 32.20 0.87
N LYS A 98 -21.87 31.65 1.09
CA LYS A 98 -22.79 32.11 2.15
C LYS A 98 -22.17 32.05 3.55
N GLN A 99 -21.17 31.18 3.75
CA GLN A 99 -20.43 30.99 4.99
C GLN A 99 -19.07 31.75 5.01
N GLY A 100 -18.83 32.65 4.05
CA GLY A 100 -17.63 33.50 3.98
C GLY A 100 -16.41 32.89 3.26
N TYR A 101 -16.60 31.90 2.38
CA TYR A 101 -15.51 31.32 1.59
C TYR A 101 -15.05 32.25 0.45
N THR A 102 -13.75 32.59 0.40
CA THR A 102 -13.17 33.54 -0.58
C THR A 102 -12.12 32.95 -1.52
N LYS A 103 -11.64 31.72 -1.30
CA LYS A 103 -10.42 31.20 -1.99
C LYS A 103 -10.62 30.82 -3.46
N PHE A 104 -11.80 30.36 -3.86
CA PHE A 104 -12.08 29.95 -5.24
C PHE A 104 -13.55 30.25 -5.54
N ALA A 105 -13.81 31.07 -6.55
CA ALA A 105 -15.13 31.66 -6.79
C ALA A 105 -15.80 31.20 -8.10
N ASN A 106 -15.03 30.74 -9.08
CA ASN A 106 -15.56 30.47 -10.42
C ASN A 106 -15.80 28.98 -10.65
N HIS A 107 -16.99 28.51 -10.23
CA HIS A 107 -17.42 27.12 -10.42
C HIS A 107 -17.56 26.75 -11.90
N ARG A 108 -17.95 27.69 -12.77
CA ARG A 108 -18.12 27.47 -14.22
C ARG A 108 -16.80 27.18 -14.94
N LEU A 109 -15.72 27.88 -14.59
CA LEU A 109 -14.40 27.56 -15.14
C LEU A 109 -13.97 26.14 -14.77
N LEU A 110 -14.27 25.71 -13.54
CA LEU A 110 -13.90 24.40 -13.05
C LEU A 110 -14.72 23.27 -13.69
N SER A 111 -16.02 23.47 -13.89
CA SER A 111 -16.89 22.50 -14.58
C SER A 111 -16.55 22.41 -16.07
N ASN A 112 -16.31 23.54 -16.75
CA ASN A 112 -15.86 23.55 -18.14
C ASN A 112 -14.53 22.82 -18.32
N PHE A 113 -13.56 23.05 -17.43
CA PHE A 113 -12.30 22.33 -17.45
C PHE A 113 -12.48 20.83 -17.21
N TYR A 114 -13.35 20.44 -16.27
CA TYR A 114 -13.70 19.04 -16.03
C TYR A 114 -14.28 18.35 -17.28
N ILE A 115 -15.23 19.01 -17.95
CA ILE A 115 -15.89 18.49 -19.16
C ILE A 115 -14.88 18.41 -20.32
N ALA A 116 -14.03 19.42 -20.50
CA ALA A 116 -12.98 19.43 -21.51
C ALA A 116 -11.99 18.27 -21.31
N CYS A 117 -11.49 18.05 -20.09
CA CYS A 117 -10.60 16.93 -19.79
C CYS A 117 -11.28 15.57 -19.98
N LEU A 118 -12.57 15.44 -19.67
CA LEU A 118 -13.33 14.22 -19.97
C LEU A 118 -13.42 13.97 -21.48
N GLY A 119 -13.76 15.00 -22.26
CA GLY A 119 -13.82 14.92 -23.72
C GLY A 119 -12.49 14.50 -24.32
N LEU A 120 -11.39 15.17 -23.93
CA LEU A 120 -10.04 14.84 -24.39
C LEU A 120 -9.64 13.41 -24.02
N SER A 121 -9.93 12.97 -22.78
CA SER A 121 -9.63 11.60 -22.33
C SER A 121 -10.37 10.55 -23.17
N LEU A 122 -11.65 10.78 -23.49
CA LEU A 122 -12.42 9.90 -24.36
C LEU A 122 -11.90 9.90 -25.80
N THR A 123 -11.60 11.08 -26.37
CA THR A 123 -11.07 11.20 -27.74
C THR A 123 -9.74 10.46 -27.89
N PHE A 124 -8.79 10.64 -26.97
CA PHE A 124 -7.52 9.91 -27.02
C PHE A 124 -7.69 8.41 -26.74
N GLY A 125 -8.65 8.02 -25.90
CA GLY A 125 -9.01 6.62 -25.70
C GLY A 125 -9.51 5.96 -27.00
N VAL A 126 -10.41 6.64 -27.72
CA VAL A 126 -10.91 6.19 -29.03
C VAL A 126 -9.77 6.10 -30.06
N LEU A 127 -8.92 7.13 -30.15
CA LEU A 127 -7.75 7.13 -31.05
C LEU A 127 -6.81 5.95 -30.76
N THR A 128 -6.63 5.58 -29.49
CA THR A 128 -5.83 4.40 -29.08
C THR A 128 -6.44 3.08 -29.59
N ILE A 129 -7.77 2.96 -29.55
CA ILE A 129 -8.47 1.77 -30.06
C ILE A 129 -8.34 1.69 -31.59
N PHE A 130 -8.44 2.82 -32.29
CA PHE A 130 -8.26 2.89 -33.74
C PHE A 130 -6.84 2.51 -34.17
N THR A 131 -5.80 3.02 -33.51
CA THR A 131 -4.41 2.63 -33.83
C THR A 131 -4.12 1.17 -33.51
N ARG A 132 -4.73 0.61 -32.47
CA ARG A 132 -4.61 -0.83 -32.16
C ARG A 132 -5.34 -1.71 -33.18
N SER A 133 -6.49 -1.26 -33.67
CA SER A 133 -7.27 -1.97 -34.68
C SER A 133 -6.59 -1.91 -36.06
N SER A 134 -5.98 -0.78 -36.43
CA SER A 134 -5.26 -0.67 -37.71
C SER A 134 -4.06 -1.62 -37.80
N ILE A 135 -3.38 -1.90 -36.68
CA ILE A 135 -2.30 -2.91 -36.59
C ILE A 135 -2.83 -4.33 -36.85
N LEU A 136 -4.04 -4.65 -36.38
CA LEU A 136 -4.66 -5.98 -36.54
C LEU A 136 -5.15 -6.25 -37.96
N TYR A 137 -5.67 -5.22 -38.64
CA TYR A 137 -6.27 -5.36 -39.98
C TYR A 137 -5.27 -5.21 -41.12
N ASN A 138 -4.30 -4.31 -40.99
CA ASN A 138 -3.26 -4.12 -41.99
C ASN A 138 -2.00 -4.82 -41.49
N GLY A 139 -1.68 -6.00 -42.02
CA GLY A 139 -0.39 -6.67 -41.81
C GLY A 139 0.75 -5.79 -42.35
N ALA A 140 1.13 -4.77 -41.59
CA ALA A 140 1.91 -3.65 -42.07
C ALA A 140 3.41 -3.96 -42.08
N SER A 141 4.11 -3.47 -43.11
CA SER A 141 5.58 -3.47 -43.19
C SER A 141 6.22 -2.88 -41.92
N TYR A 142 7.37 -3.44 -41.52
CA TYR A 142 8.06 -3.20 -40.23
C TYR A 142 8.28 -1.71 -39.88
N SER A 143 8.45 -0.84 -40.88
CA SER A 143 8.65 0.61 -40.68
C SER A 143 7.36 1.38 -40.34
N ASN A 144 6.19 0.93 -40.80
CA ASN A 144 4.91 1.53 -40.44
C ASN A 144 4.41 1.04 -39.08
N LEU A 145 4.83 -0.16 -38.67
CA LEU A 145 4.45 -0.77 -37.39
C LEU A 145 5.02 0.02 -36.20
N THR A 146 6.26 0.50 -36.28
CA THR A 146 6.91 1.30 -35.22
C THR A 146 6.22 2.65 -35.02
N SER A 147 5.86 3.35 -36.09
CA SER A 147 5.16 4.65 -35.99
C SER A 147 3.75 4.51 -35.38
N VAL A 148 2.95 3.55 -35.88
CA VAL A 148 1.57 3.35 -35.40
C VAL A 148 1.55 2.89 -33.94
N THR A 149 2.51 2.06 -33.52
CA THR A 149 2.65 1.64 -32.12
C THR A 149 3.06 2.79 -31.21
N ILE A 150 4.02 3.64 -31.61
CA ILE A 150 4.41 4.83 -30.85
C ILE A 150 3.21 5.76 -30.63
N TRP A 151 2.46 6.08 -31.69
CA TRP A 151 1.27 6.94 -31.56
C TRP A 151 0.17 6.31 -30.72
N GLY A 152 -0.01 4.98 -30.78
CA GLY A 152 -0.92 4.25 -29.88
C GLY A 152 -0.55 4.44 -28.40
N TRP A 153 0.72 4.32 -28.05
CA TRP A 153 1.20 4.59 -26.69
C TRP A 153 1.02 6.06 -26.28
N VAL A 154 1.33 7.00 -27.18
CA VAL A 154 1.14 8.44 -26.92
C VAL A 154 -0.33 8.75 -26.62
N PHE A 155 -1.26 8.26 -27.44
CA PHE A 155 -2.69 8.44 -27.20
C PHE A 155 -3.15 7.78 -25.90
N ALA A 156 -2.65 6.59 -25.58
CA ALA A 156 -2.98 5.92 -24.31
C ALA A 156 -2.51 6.75 -23.11
N ILE A 157 -1.28 7.26 -23.15
CA ILE A 157 -0.71 8.12 -22.10
C ILE A 157 -1.52 9.40 -21.96
N LEU A 158 -1.87 10.07 -23.07
CA LEU A 158 -2.69 11.28 -23.05
C LEU A 158 -4.10 11.02 -22.49
N ALA A 159 -4.73 9.90 -22.86
CA ALA A 159 -6.04 9.51 -22.33
C ALA A 159 -6.00 9.33 -20.81
N ILE A 160 -4.96 8.68 -20.29
CA ILE A 160 -4.73 8.50 -18.86
C ILE A 160 -4.43 9.83 -18.17
N LEU A 161 -3.56 10.66 -18.75
CA LEU A 161 -3.18 11.97 -18.22
C LEU A 161 -4.40 12.88 -18.04
N PHE A 162 -5.19 13.08 -19.11
CA PHE A 162 -6.41 13.88 -19.03
C PHE A 162 -7.45 13.26 -18.08
N GLY A 163 -7.50 11.93 -18.01
CA GLY A 163 -8.31 11.20 -17.03
C GLY A 163 -7.91 11.52 -15.58
N MET A 164 -6.61 11.60 -15.27
CA MET A 164 -6.10 11.97 -13.95
C MET A 164 -6.28 13.47 -13.64
N VAL A 165 -5.95 14.34 -14.60
CA VAL A 165 -6.07 15.80 -14.45
C VAL A 165 -7.53 16.20 -14.19
N ARG A 166 -8.49 15.54 -14.84
CA ARG A 166 -9.92 15.72 -14.57
C ARG A 166 -10.27 15.58 -13.09
N GLU A 167 -9.69 14.60 -12.39
CA GLU A 167 -10.02 14.33 -10.98
C GLU A 167 -9.45 15.38 -10.02
N LEU A 168 -8.41 16.11 -10.43
CA LEU A 168 -7.88 17.25 -9.68
C LEU A 168 -8.93 18.38 -9.52
N CYS A 169 -9.94 18.44 -10.38
CA CYS A 169 -11.04 19.40 -10.26
C CYS A 169 -11.83 19.25 -8.96
N PHE A 170 -11.85 18.05 -8.35
CA PHE A 170 -12.54 17.83 -7.08
C PHE A 170 -11.79 18.42 -5.87
N TYR A 171 -10.50 18.76 -6.00
CA TYR A 171 -9.73 19.36 -4.91
C TYR A 171 -10.33 20.69 -4.37
N PRO A 172 -10.57 21.73 -5.21
CA PRO A 172 -11.18 22.97 -4.74
C PRO A 172 -12.60 22.75 -4.18
N VAL A 173 -13.37 21.84 -4.78
CA VAL A 173 -14.74 21.49 -4.34
C VAL A 173 -14.73 20.87 -2.94
N GLN A 174 -13.84 19.90 -2.71
CA GLN A 174 -13.69 19.30 -1.38
C GLN A 174 -13.18 20.30 -0.35
N LYS A 175 -12.31 21.24 -0.74
CA LYS A 175 -11.86 22.32 0.14
C LYS A 175 -13.02 23.25 0.53
N ALA A 176 -13.93 23.55 -0.40
CA ALA A 176 -15.14 24.33 -0.14
C ALA A 176 -16.11 23.57 0.78
N ILE A 177 -16.36 22.28 0.53
CA ILE A 177 -17.17 21.41 1.40
C ILE A 177 -16.60 21.36 2.81
N ASN A 178 -15.29 21.15 2.94
CA ASN A 178 -14.61 21.09 4.23
C ASN A 178 -14.77 22.41 5.00
N PHE A 179 -14.56 23.55 4.34
CA PHE A 179 -14.75 24.86 4.94
C PHE A 179 -16.20 25.09 5.40
N TYR A 180 -17.18 24.81 4.52
CA TYR A 180 -18.59 24.96 4.85
C TYR A 180 -18.99 24.09 6.06
N GLN A 181 -18.62 22.81 6.04
CA GLN A 181 -18.92 21.90 7.15
C GLN A 181 -18.24 22.35 8.44
N ASP A 182 -16.99 22.81 8.37
CA ASP A 182 -16.25 23.28 9.53
C ASP A 182 -16.91 24.52 10.16
N LYS A 183 -17.40 25.46 9.34
CA LYS A 183 -18.14 26.65 9.78
C LYS A 183 -19.49 26.29 10.40
N VAL A 184 -20.32 25.52 9.70
CA VAL A 184 -21.64 25.09 10.21
C VAL A 184 -21.51 24.29 11.50
N GLU A 185 -20.52 23.40 11.60
CA GLU A 185 -20.28 22.63 12.84
C GLU A 185 -19.84 23.55 13.98
N GLN A 186 -19.03 24.58 13.71
CA GLN A 186 -18.63 25.56 14.73
C GLN A 186 -19.80 26.44 15.18
N GLU A 187 -20.65 26.91 14.26
CA GLU A 187 -21.85 27.68 14.59
C GLU A 187 -22.79 26.89 15.50
N ASN A 188 -23.02 25.61 15.19
CA ASN A 188 -23.83 24.71 16.02
C ASN A 188 -23.21 24.50 17.41
N LEU A 189 -21.88 24.34 17.50
CA LEU A 189 -21.18 24.19 18.79
C LEU A 189 -21.26 25.46 19.63
N THR A 190 -21.12 26.64 19.01
CA THR A 190 -21.27 27.93 19.69
C THR A 190 -22.71 28.14 20.18
N ALA A 191 -23.72 27.73 19.40
CA ALA A 191 -25.12 27.78 19.83
C ALA A 191 -25.40 26.87 21.04
N LEU A 192 -24.68 25.75 21.14
CA LEU A 192 -24.78 24.82 22.27
C LEU A 192 -23.78 25.12 23.40
N ALA A 193 -23.00 26.20 23.32
CA ALA A 193 -21.97 26.49 24.30
C ALA A 193 -22.59 26.85 25.67
N SER A 194 -22.04 26.29 26.75
CA SER A 194 -22.42 26.67 28.11
C SER A 194 -22.00 28.10 28.43
N ASN A 195 -20.82 28.52 27.96
CA ASN A 195 -20.25 29.87 28.12
C ASN A 195 -19.65 30.37 26.79
N PRO A 196 -20.18 31.45 26.17
CA PRO A 196 -19.83 31.85 24.80
C PRO A 196 -18.55 32.70 24.68
N THR A 197 -17.80 32.92 25.76
CA THR A 197 -16.60 33.79 25.77
C THR A 197 -15.45 33.30 24.91
N SER A 198 -15.48 32.05 24.42
CA SER A 198 -14.49 31.51 23.50
C SER A 198 -15.07 30.39 22.62
N PRO A 199 -14.55 30.19 21.40
CA PRO A 199 -15.03 29.14 20.51
C PRO A 199 -14.81 27.75 21.12
N VAL A 200 -15.90 27.00 21.29
CA VAL A 200 -15.87 25.64 21.83
C VAL A 200 -15.21 24.69 20.85
N ILE A 201 -14.25 23.87 21.31
CA ILE A 201 -13.46 22.97 20.46
C ILE A 201 -14.30 21.77 19.97
N GLY A 202 -15.19 21.24 20.81
CA GLY A 202 -15.98 20.05 20.49
C GLY A 202 -15.09 18.86 20.13
N TYR A 203 -14.32 18.38 21.11
CA TYR A 203 -13.38 17.27 20.92
C TYR A 203 -14.11 15.99 20.50
N PHE A 204 -13.39 15.11 19.80
CA PHE A 204 -13.92 13.83 19.35
C PHE A 204 -13.89 12.82 20.49
N ASP A 205 -15.00 12.77 21.23
CA ASP A 205 -15.22 11.84 22.35
C ASP A 205 -15.68 10.46 21.85
N VAL A 206 -15.07 9.44 22.42
CA VAL A 206 -15.32 8.02 22.13
C VAL A 206 -15.20 7.28 23.44
N SER A 207 -16.13 6.36 23.72
CA SER A 207 -16.01 5.51 24.89
C SER A 207 -14.79 4.59 24.79
N PRO A 208 -14.13 4.24 25.92
CA PRO A 208 -12.97 3.35 25.90
C PRO A 208 -13.26 2.00 25.24
N THR A 209 -14.45 1.43 25.48
CA THR A 209 -14.88 0.16 24.88
C THR A 209 -14.97 0.26 23.36
N ARG A 210 -15.55 1.35 22.84
CA ARG A 210 -15.65 1.57 21.40
C ARG A 210 -14.28 1.82 20.77
N PHE A 211 -13.42 2.57 21.46
CA PHE A 211 -12.05 2.80 21.02
C PHE A 211 -11.25 1.49 20.94
N LEU A 212 -11.40 0.60 21.93
CA LEU A 212 -10.80 -0.74 21.91
C LEU A 212 -11.29 -1.55 20.70
N ILE A 213 -12.61 -1.72 20.56
CA ILE A 213 -13.20 -2.53 19.47
C ILE A 213 -12.76 -1.99 18.11
N PHE A 214 -12.80 -0.67 17.91
CA PHE A 214 -12.46 -0.10 16.61
C PHE A 214 -10.96 -0.18 16.34
N ASN A 215 -10.09 -0.08 17.35
CA ASN A 215 -8.66 -0.32 17.15
C ASN A 215 -8.36 -1.77 16.79
N ILE A 216 -9.08 -2.75 17.34
CA ILE A 216 -8.94 -4.17 16.94
C ILE A 216 -9.37 -4.34 15.48
N LEU A 217 -10.59 -3.91 15.14
CA LEU A 217 -11.16 -4.08 13.80
C LEU A 217 -10.41 -3.33 12.71
N THR A 218 -9.63 -2.32 13.07
CA THR A 218 -8.85 -1.52 12.13
C THR A 218 -7.34 -1.73 12.21
N ALA A 219 -6.88 -2.73 12.97
CA ALA A 219 -5.46 -2.97 13.23
C ALA A 219 -4.71 -1.67 13.61
N ARG A 220 -5.25 -0.93 14.59
CA ARG A 220 -4.76 0.34 15.14
C ARG A 220 -4.90 1.58 14.26
N LEU A 221 -5.42 1.50 13.03
CA LEU A 221 -5.65 2.69 12.20
C LEU A 221 -6.66 3.67 12.84
N TYR A 222 -7.54 3.16 13.71
CA TYR A 222 -8.50 4.00 14.42
C TYR A 222 -7.87 5.03 15.37
N SER A 223 -6.71 4.74 15.99
CA SER A 223 -6.00 5.71 16.84
C SER A 223 -5.51 6.92 16.04
N LEU A 224 -5.04 6.70 14.80
CA LEU A 224 -4.67 7.76 13.85
C LEU A 224 -5.90 8.58 13.42
N TYR A 225 -7.01 7.90 13.15
CA TYR A 225 -8.28 8.58 12.85
C TYR A 225 -8.77 9.43 14.02
N TRP A 226 -8.69 8.94 15.26
CA TRP A 226 -9.01 9.69 16.47
C TRP A 226 -8.13 10.94 16.58
N ALA A 227 -6.82 10.82 16.32
CA ALA A 227 -5.90 11.95 16.36
C ALA A 227 -6.26 12.99 15.28
N TYR A 228 -6.53 12.54 14.05
CA TYR A 228 -7.03 13.39 12.96
C TYR A 228 -8.29 14.15 13.36
N LYS A 229 -9.29 13.47 13.95
CA LYS A 229 -10.56 14.09 14.34
C LYS A 229 -10.38 15.15 15.43
N ASN A 230 -9.51 14.92 16.40
CA ASN A 230 -9.22 15.90 17.43
C ASN A 230 -8.40 17.08 16.91
N TRP A 231 -7.45 16.87 15.99
CA TRP A 231 -6.79 17.96 15.29
C TRP A 231 -7.76 18.78 14.42
N GLN A 232 -8.77 18.12 13.83
CA GLN A 232 -9.81 18.81 13.09
C GLN A 232 -10.68 19.67 14.03
N ALA A 233 -10.99 19.18 15.24
CA ALA A 233 -11.71 19.96 16.24
C ALA A 233 -10.93 21.22 16.65
N ILE A 234 -9.64 21.08 16.99
CA ILE A 234 -8.77 22.22 17.35
C ILE A 234 -8.65 23.22 16.19
N LYS A 235 -8.45 22.74 14.96
CA LYS A 235 -8.36 23.59 13.77
C LYS A 235 -9.60 24.47 13.61
N ARG A 236 -10.80 23.88 13.79
CA ARG A 236 -12.07 24.57 13.58
C ARG A 236 -12.28 25.68 14.60
N ALA A 237 -12.06 25.40 15.87
CA ALA A 237 -12.29 26.37 16.93
C ALA A 237 -11.25 27.49 16.97
N GLU A 238 -9.98 27.16 16.74
CA GLU A 238 -8.89 28.15 16.85
C GLU A 238 -8.48 28.77 15.51
N ASN A 239 -9.17 28.41 14.42
CA ASN A 239 -8.87 28.84 13.05
C ASN A 239 -7.38 28.68 12.66
N ARG A 240 -6.71 27.65 13.20
CA ARG A 240 -5.27 27.45 12.94
C ARG A 240 -5.01 27.04 11.50
N ASN A 241 -3.93 27.56 10.92
CA ASN A 241 -3.43 27.08 9.63
C ASN A 241 -2.69 25.74 9.76
N ILE A 242 -3.44 24.66 10.03
CA ILE A 242 -2.91 23.30 10.15
C ILE A 242 -3.61 22.35 9.19
N VAL A 243 -2.95 21.24 8.87
CA VAL A 243 -3.53 20.14 8.08
C VAL A 243 -3.77 18.94 9.00
N PRO A 244 -5.01 18.72 9.49
CA PRO A 244 -5.30 17.70 10.51
C PRO A 244 -4.98 16.28 10.04
N PHE A 245 -5.14 16.00 8.75
CA PHE A 245 -4.86 14.69 8.17
C PHE A 245 -3.41 14.25 8.39
N TRP A 246 -2.45 15.09 7.97
CA TRP A 246 -1.02 14.78 8.15
C TRP A 246 -0.60 14.73 9.62
N ARG A 247 -1.23 15.55 10.49
CA ARG A 247 -0.98 15.47 11.94
C ARG A 247 -1.53 14.19 12.59
N GLY A 248 -2.59 13.62 12.02
CA GLY A 248 -3.13 12.32 12.43
C GLY A 248 -2.28 11.16 11.91
N LEU A 249 -1.92 11.18 10.63
CA LEU A 249 -1.12 10.13 9.99
C LEU A 249 0.29 10.05 10.59
N PHE A 250 0.96 11.20 10.71
CA PHE A 250 2.26 11.30 11.37
C PHE A 250 2.09 11.64 12.86
N SER A 251 1.19 10.91 13.54
CA SER A 251 0.87 11.15 14.95
C SER A 251 2.11 11.17 15.83
N VAL A 252 3.14 10.38 15.51
CA VAL A 252 4.45 10.35 16.20
C VAL A 252 5.02 11.75 16.46
N PHE A 253 4.94 12.69 15.50
CA PHE A 253 5.49 14.04 15.68
C PHE A 253 4.55 15.00 16.42
N PHE A 254 3.24 14.75 16.40
CA PHE A 254 2.23 15.73 16.83
C PHE A 254 1.46 15.31 18.08
N ILE A 255 1.55 14.05 18.51
CA ILE A 255 0.75 13.51 19.61
C ILE A 255 1.00 14.24 20.93
N TYR A 256 2.25 14.64 21.21
CA TYR A 256 2.59 15.42 22.40
C TYR A 256 1.80 16.73 22.47
N ASN A 257 1.80 17.50 21.38
CA ASN A 257 1.06 18.76 21.30
C ASN A 257 -0.45 18.55 21.40
N LEU A 258 -0.96 17.45 20.86
CA LEU A 258 -2.37 17.09 20.95
C LEU A 258 -2.77 16.77 22.39
N PHE A 259 -2.02 15.90 23.07
CA PHE A 259 -2.28 15.50 24.45
C PHE A 259 -2.15 16.68 25.41
N LYS A 260 -1.11 17.50 25.25
CA LYS A 260 -0.93 18.75 25.99
C LYS A 260 -2.16 19.65 25.82
N LYS A 261 -2.62 19.87 24.59
CA LYS A 261 -3.76 20.75 24.32
C LYS A 261 -5.07 20.23 24.94
N ILE A 262 -5.36 18.93 24.79
CA ILE A 262 -6.54 18.30 25.40
C ILE A 262 -6.52 18.46 26.92
N TYR A 263 -5.39 18.16 27.56
CA TYR A 263 -5.24 18.25 29.00
C TYR A 263 -5.42 19.69 29.51
N HIS A 264 -4.73 20.66 28.91
CA HIS A 264 -4.85 22.06 29.31
C HIS A 264 -6.27 22.61 29.09
N SER A 265 -6.91 22.29 27.97
CA SER A 265 -8.32 22.66 27.74
C SER A 265 -9.25 22.09 28.81
N ALA A 266 -9.07 20.84 29.22
CA ALA A 266 -9.86 20.26 30.31
C ALA A 266 -9.54 20.90 31.68
N ARG A 267 -8.26 21.19 31.94
CA ARG A 267 -7.79 21.80 33.20
C ARG A 267 -8.31 23.22 33.38
N GLU A 268 -8.35 24.02 32.32
CA GLU A 268 -8.96 25.36 32.29
C GLU A 268 -10.45 25.32 32.66
N GLN A 269 -11.12 24.20 32.36
CA GLN A 269 -12.50 23.95 32.74
C GLN A 269 -12.63 23.28 34.13
N GLY A 270 -11.56 23.22 34.93
CA GLY A 270 -11.60 22.69 36.30
C GLY A 270 -11.47 21.17 36.40
N PHE A 271 -10.84 20.51 35.43
CA PHE A 271 -10.51 19.08 35.54
C PHE A 271 -9.46 18.86 36.64
N SER A 272 -9.85 18.14 37.71
CA SER A 272 -9.05 17.97 38.93
C SER A 272 -7.93 16.94 38.82
N LYS A 273 -8.01 16.00 37.87
CA LYS A 273 -7.04 14.90 37.76
C LYS A 273 -5.80 15.35 36.98
N SER A 274 -4.63 15.20 37.59
CA SER A 274 -3.36 15.37 36.88
C SER A 274 -3.18 14.24 35.87
N ILE A 275 -2.89 14.59 34.61
CA ILE A 275 -2.56 13.63 33.56
C ILE A 275 -1.10 13.84 33.18
N PRO A 276 -0.23 12.81 33.28
CA PRO A 276 1.15 12.89 32.83
C PRO A 276 1.22 12.79 31.29
N TYR A 277 0.64 13.78 30.60
CA TYR A 277 0.49 13.77 29.14
C TYR A 277 1.83 13.66 28.41
N GLY A 278 2.91 14.20 28.99
CA GLY A 278 4.27 14.09 28.44
C GLY A 278 4.77 12.65 28.43
N GLN A 279 4.72 11.95 29.58
CA GLN A 279 5.12 10.54 29.69
C GLN A 279 4.26 9.64 28.80
N LEU A 280 2.95 9.85 28.76
CA LEU A 280 2.05 9.10 27.88
C LEU A 280 2.39 9.29 26.40
N SER A 281 2.80 10.50 26.00
CA SER A 281 3.24 10.78 24.63
C SER A 281 4.55 10.07 24.30
N ILE A 282 5.53 10.09 25.21
CA ILE A 282 6.81 9.42 25.03
C ILE A 282 6.61 7.91 24.90
N ILE A 283 5.79 7.30 25.77
CA ILE A 283 5.48 5.86 25.73
C ILE A 283 4.81 5.50 24.40
N TYR A 284 3.83 6.28 23.95
CA TYR A 284 3.17 6.04 22.66
C TYR A 284 4.13 6.14 21.46
N ILE A 285 5.01 7.15 21.46
CA ILE A 285 6.02 7.34 20.41
C ILE A 285 7.00 6.16 20.39
N PHE A 286 7.57 5.84 21.56
CA PHE A 286 8.49 4.73 21.71
C PHE A 286 7.86 3.42 21.23
N LEU A 287 6.64 3.13 21.65
CA LEU A 287 5.94 1.92 21.23
C LEU A 287 5.64 1.90 19.73
N CYS A 288 5.20 3.01 19.15
CA CYS A 288 4.98 3.07 17.70
C CYS A 288 6.26 2.73 16.93
N LEU A 289 7.40 3.30 17.32
CA LEU A 289 8.69 3.02 16.70
C LEU A 289 9.17 1.59 16.99
N PHE A 290 8.99 1.11 18.22
CA PHE A 290 9.35 -0.24 18.64
C PHE A 290 8.56 -1.30 17.86
N LEU A 291 7.26 -1.11 17.63
CA LEU A 291 6.45 -2.05 16.86
C LEU A 291 6.84 -2.04 15.37
N ILE A 292 7.21 -0.88 14.81
CA ILE A 292 7.76 -0.80 13.44
C ILE A 292 9.11 -1.56 13.36
N PHE A 293 9.98 -1.35 14.34
CA PHE A 293 11.25 -2.07 14.45
C PHE A 293 11.03 -3.58 14.58
N LEU A 294 10.13 -4.00 15.48
CA LEU A 294 9.81 -5.41 15.72
C LEU A 294 9.24 -6.06 14.46
N ALA A 295 8.35 -5.39 13.73
CA ALA A 295 7.84 -5.89 12.46
C ALA A 295 8.95 -6.11 11.41
N ARG A 296 10.00 -5.28 11.39
CA ARG A 296 11.16 -5.44 10.49
C ARG A 296 12.17 -6.45 11.01
N PHE A 297 12.31 -6.59 12.32
CA PHE A 297 13.19 -7.55 12.94
C PHE A 297 12.66 -8.97 12.79
N VAL A 298 11.36 -9.17 12.97
CA VAL A 298 10.68 -10.47 12.83
C VAL A 298 10.83 -11.04 11.42
N THR A 299 10.84 -10.20 10.36
CA THR A 299 11.12 -10.67 8.99
C THR A 299 12.53 -11.25 8.78
N ARG A 300 13.40 -11.20 9.79
CA ARG A 300 14.77 -11.76 9.76
C ARG A 300 14.97 -12.92 10.76
N LEU A 301 13.96 -13.27 11.55
CA LEU A 301 14.09 -14.36 12.53
C LEU A 301 13.74 -15.72 11.91
N PRO A 302 14.45 -16.80 12.28
CA PRO A 302 14.18 -18.15 11.79
C PRO A 302 12.82 -18.71 12.25
N GLU A 303 12.25 -19.62 11.44
CA GLU A 303 10.86 -20.13 11.38
C GLU A 303 10.30 -20.86 12.64
N TYR A 304 10.72 -20.52 13.85
CA TYR A 304 10.39 -21.29 15.07
C TYR A 304 8.98 -21.06 15.64
N MET A 305 8.25 -20.05 15.18
CA MET A 305 6.86 -19.78 15.57
C MET A 305 6.08 -19.35 14.33
N SER A 306 4.85 -19.87 14.14
CA SER A 306 4.09 -19.57 12.93
C SER A 306 3.96 -18.05 12.76
N GLU A 307 4.32 -17.52 11.60
CA GLU A 307 4.37 -16.07 11.32
C GLU A 307 3.09 -15.31 11.70
N TYR A 308 1.95 -16.00 11.73
CA TYR A 308 0.64 -15.47 12.12
C TYR A 308 0.57 -14.98 13.57
N TRP A 309 1.14 -15.72 14.52
CA TRP A 309 1.05 -15.36 15.95
C TRP A 309 1.84 -14.09 16.25
N TYR A 310 2.90 -13.80 15.52
CA TYR A 310 3.68 -12.57 15.68
C TYR A 310 2.89 -11.33 15.26
N ASP A 311 2.23 -11.34 14.10
CA ASP A 311 1.44 -10.19 13.67
C ASP A 311 0.26 -9.94 14.59
N ILE A 312 -0.42 -11.01 15.02
CA ILE A 312 -1.50 -10.94 16.02
C ILE A 312 -0.97 -10.40 17.35
N PHE A 313 0.20 -10.85 17.79
CA PHE A 313 0.85 -10.38 19.01
C PHE A 313 1.23 -8.90 18.91
N ILE A 314 1.87 -8.48 17.82
CA ILE A 314 2.26 -7.08 17.56
C ILE A 314 1.02 -6.16 17.55
N ILE A 315 -0.04 -6.57 16.85
CA ILE A 315 -1.31 -5.82 16.81
C ILE A 315 -1.95 -5.80 18.20
N GLY A 316 -2.03 -6.94 18.89
CA GLY A 316 -2.64 -7.05 20.22
C GLY A 316 -1.93 -6.22 21.28
N VAL A 317 -0.60 -6.28 21.31
CA VAL A 317 0.25 -5.45 22.16
C VAL A 317 0.03 -3.97 21.84
N GLY A 318 0.08 -3.60 20.55
CA GLY A 318 -0.13 -2.22 20.12
C GLY A 318 -1.53 -1.67 20.48
N VAL A 319 -2.58 -2.46 20.29
CA VAL A 319 -3.96 -2.08 20.67
C VAL A 319 -4.07 -1.89 22.19
N THR A 320 -3.51 -2.79 22.98
CA THR A 320 -3.55 -2.72 24.44
C THR A 320 -2.94 -1.42 24.94
N PHE A 321 -1.75 -1.09 24.44
CA PHE A 321 -1.07 0.14 24.80
C PHE A 321 -1.76 1.40 24.27
N ASP A 322 -2.34 1.39 23.06
CA ASP A 322 -3.12 2.52 22.55
C ASP A 322 -4.30 2.81 23.50
N VAL A 323 -4.99 1.77 23.99
CA VAL A 323 -6.08 1.95 24.95
C VAL A 323 -5.58 2.50 26.28
N LEU A 324 -4.45 2.00 26.80
CA LEU A 324 -3.86 2.49 28.05
C LEU A 324 -3.43 3.96 27.95
N CYS A 325 -2.74 4.33 26.87
CA CYS A 325 -2.22 5.70 26.68
C CYS A 325 -3.35 6.72 26.45
N PHE A 326 -4.42 6.33 25.75
CA PHE A 326 -5.48 7.27 25.34
C PHE A 326 -6.61 7.36 26.36
N ARG A 327 -6.79 6.37 27.24
CA ARG A 327 -7.88 6.37 28.24
C ARG A 327 -7.89 7.61 29.16
N PRO A 328 -6.77 8.11 29.71
CA PRO A 328 -6.76 9.34 30.50
C PRO A 328 -7.21 10.56 29.68
N LEU A 329 -6.77 10.64 28.41
CA LEU A 329 -7.11 11.74 27.51
C LEU A 329 -8.58 11.68 27.09
N GLN A 330 -9.15 10.50 26.87
CA GLN A 330 -10.58 10.34 26.61
C GLN A 330 -11.43 10.82 27.81
N LYS A 331 -11.00 10.53 29.05
CA LYS A 331 -11.68 11.07 30.24
C LYS A 331 -11.62 12.61 30.30
N ALA A 332 -10.48 13.20 29.93
CA ALA A 332 -10.33 14.66 29.86
C ALA A 332 -11.23 15.27 28.77
N ILE A 333 -11.30 14.65 27.59
CA ILE A 333 -12.20 15.05 26.49
C ILE A 333 -13.65 14.98 26.95
N HIS A 334 -14.05 13.86 27.54
CA HIS A 334 -15.42 13.66 27.99
C HIS A 334 -15.83 14.72 29.02
N PHE A 335 -14.95 15.00 30.00
CA PHE A 335 -15.17 16.06 30.98
C PHE A 335 -15.29 17.44 30.32
N TYR A 336 -14.35 17.79 29.43
CA TYR A 336 -14.36 19.07 28.73
C TYR A 336 -15.65 19.26 27.93
N ASN A 337 -16.04 18.26 27.12
CA ASN A 337 -17.24 18.33 26.30
C ASN A 337 -18.50 18.44 27.16
N ASN A 338 -18.59 17.65 28.24
CA ASN A 338 -19.74 17.69 29.15
C ASN A 338 -19.92 19.06 29.83
N LYS A 339 -18.82 19.75 30.12
CA LYS A 339 -18.86 21.07 30.76
C LYS A 339 -19.11 22.22 29.77
N THR A 340 -18.54 22.12 28.58
CA THR A 340 -18.57 23.20 27.58
C THR A 340 -19.76 23.15 26.64
N ILE A 341 -20.38 21.97 26.44
CA ILE A 341 -21.51 21.77 25.53
C ILE A 341 -22.77 21.46 26.36
N ARG A 342 -23.81 22.28 26.21
CA ARG A 342 -25.11 22.10 26.87
C ARG A 342 -25.75 20.79 26.44
N ASN A 343 -26.33 20.05 27.40
CA ASN A 343 -26.99 18.76 27.17
C ASN A 343 -26.13 17.77 26.38
N TYR A 344 -24.82 17.78 26.65
CA TYR A 344 -23.88 16.91 25.97
C TYR A 344 -24.26 15.44 26.13
N LYS A 345 -24.41 14.75 25.00
CA LYS A 345 -24.62 13.30 24.97
C LYS A 345 -23.43 12.64 24.28
N PRO A 346 -22.84 11.59 24.88
CA PRO A 346 -21.82 10.79 24.22
C PRO A 346 -22.32 10.24 22.89
N ARG A 347 -21.42 10.11 21.92
CA ARG A 347 -21.80 9.61 20.59
C ARG A 347 -22.18 8.12 20.66
N GLN A 348 -23.44 7.82 20.34
CA GLN A 348 -23.95 6.44 20.29
C GLN A 348 -23.84 5.79 18.90
N GLY A 349 -23.99 6.54 17.80
CA GLY A 349 -23.95 6.00 16.42
C GLY A 349 -22.55 5.99 15.77
N VAL A 350 -22.39 5.22 14.68
CA VAL A 350 -21.17 5.17 13.86
C VAL A 350 -21.21 6.26 12.79
N SER A 351 -20.20 7.13 12.77
CA SER A 351 -20.06 8.16 11.75
C SER A 351 -19.60 7.56 10.42
N ARG A 352 -19.93 8.23 9.31
CA ARG A 352 -19.50 7.79 7.96
C ARG A 352 -17.97 7.61 7.85
N GLY A 353 -17.19 8.44 8.55
CA GLY A 353 -15.73 8.33 8.59
C GLY A 353 -15.26 7.10 9.36
N GLU A 354 -15.97 6.70 10.43
CA GLU A 354 -15.68 5.46 11.15
C GLU A 354 -16.02 4.22 10.34
N VAL A 355 -17.16 4.21 9.64
CA VAL A 355 -17.50 3.11 8.70
C VAL A 355 -16.42 2.97 7.64
N LEU A 356 -15.97 4.08 7.06
CA LEU A 356 -14.88 4.07 6.07
C LEU A 356 -13.58 3.50 6.66
N MET A 357 -13.22 3.86 7.89
CA MET A 357 -12.04 3.31 8.57
C MET A 357 -12.18 1.83 8.88
N LEU A 358 -13.38 1.36 9.24
CA LEU A 358 -13.66 -0.06 9.43
C LEU A 358 -13.52 -0.85 8.12
N ILE A 359 -13.95 -0.29 6.99
CA ILE A 359 -13.77 -0.91 5.67
C ILE A 359 -12.29 -0.98 5.30
N ILE A 360 -11.56 0.13 5.44
CA ILE A 360 -10.12 0.19 5.12
C ILE A 360 -9.32 -0.76 6.02
N GLY A 361 -9.60 -0.71 7.33
CA GLY A 361 -8.95 -1.58 8.30
C GLY A 361 -9.30 -3.05 8.13
N GLY A 362 -10.56 -3.37 7.83
CA GLY A 362 -10.99 -4.73 7.51
C GLY A 362 -10.31 -5.27 6.25
N LEU A 363 -10.22 -4.48 5.18
CA LEU A 363 -9.48 -4.83 3.97
C LEU A 363 -8.00 -5.06 4.28
N TYR A 364 -7.38 -4.18 5.08
CA TYR A 364 -6.00 -4.34 5.52
C TYR A 364 -5.78 -5.64 6.29
N CYS A 365 -6.68 -5.99 7.22
CA CYS A 365 -6.64 -7.27 7.93
C CYS A 365 -6.78 -8.46 6.95
N VAL A 366 -7.69 -8.38 5.96
CA VAL A 366 -7.85 -9.45 4.95
C VAL A 366 -6.60 -9.59 4.09
N VAL A 367 -5.98 -8.49 3.67
CA VAL A 367 -4.73 -8.51 2.89
C VAL A 367 -3.60 -9.11 3.72
N LEU A 368 -3.46 -8.73 4.99
CA LEU A 368 -2.47 -9.32 5.90
C LEU A 368 -2.67 -10.83 6.05
N LEU A 369 -3.92 -11.28 6.17
CA LEU A 369 -4.24 -12.71 6.26
C LEU A 369 -4.01 -13.43 4.92
N LYS A 370 -4.39 -12.84 3.78
CA LYS A 370 -4.29 -13.47 2.45
C LYS A 370 -2.86 -13.52 1.90
N ALA A 371 -2.10 -12.43 1.99
CA ALA A 371 -0.74 -12.37 1.47
C ALA A 371 0.18 -13.43 2.11
N LYS A 372 -0.18 -13.96 3.28
CA LYS A 372 0.52 -15.04 3.98
C LYS A 372 -0.07 -16.43 3.77
N LEU A 373 -1.34 -16.53 3.33
CA LEU A 373 -1.94 -17.78 2.87
C LEU A 373 -1.47 -18.17 1.46
N GLU A 374 -1.04 -17.19 0.66
CA GLU A 374 -0.46 -17.37 -0.69
C GLU A 374 1.07 -17.48 -0.67
N VAL A 375 1.71 -17.50 0.51
CA VAL A 375 3.10 -17.98 0.61
C VAL A 375 3.10 -19.38 -0.01
N PRO A 376 3.94 -19.65 -1.04
CA PRO A 376 4.05 -21.00 -1.56
C PRO A 376 4.31 -21.88 -0.37
N LYS A 377 3.45 -22.88 -0.14
CA LYS A 377 3.70 -23.90 0.87
C LYS A 377 5.14 -24.35 0.67
N LYS A 378 6.04 -23.92 1.55
CA LYS A 378 7.17 -24.76 1.91
C LYS A 378 6.51 -26.09 2.26
N PRO A 379 6.79 -27.18 1.53
CA PRO A 379 6.08 -28.42 1.72
C PRO A 379 6.13 -28.74 3.21
N SER A 380 4.96 -28.68 3.83
CA SER A 380 4.75 -29.03 5.22
C SER A 380 5.45 -30.35 5.45
N SER A 381 6.30 -30.41 6.46
CA SER A 381 6.79 -31.65 7.05
C SER A 381 5.59 -32.47 7.53
N MET A 382 4.97 -33.19 6.60
CA MET A 382 3.95 -34.18 6.87
C MET A 382 3.99 -35.19 5.72
N ALA A 383 4.45 -36.38 6.11
CA ALA A 383 4.69 -37.56 5.29
C ALA A 383 5.76 -37.36 4.21
N PHE A 384 7.01 -37.63 4.59
CA PHE A 384 8.02 -38.16 3.70
C PHE A 384 7.49 -39.47 3.09
N THR A 385 6.66 -39.34 2.05
CA THR A 385 6.49 -40.43 1.10
C THR A 385 7.66 -40.24 0.16
N GLN A 386 8.70 -41.04 0.31
CA GLN A 386 9.72 -41.20 -0.72
C GLN A 386 8.98 -41.56 -2.01
N SER A 387 8.68 -40.59 -2.87
CA SER A 387 8.48 -40.90 -4.27
C SER A 387 9.84 -41.35 -4.75
N LEU A 388 9.99 -42.65 -4.97
CA LEU A 388 11.18 -43.27 -5.53
C LEU A 388 11.56 -42.53 -6.82
N THR A 389 12.51 -41.60 -6.74
CA THR A 389 13.15 -40.99 -7.90
C THR A 389 13.98 -42.08 -8.56
N THR A 390 13.42 -42.72 -9.59
CA THR A 390 14.15 -43.69 -10.42
C THR A 390 15.20 -42.95 -11.27
N TRP A 391 16.41 -42.87 -10.75
CA TRP A 391 17.58 -42.37 -11.48
C TRP A 391 17.82 -43.22 -12.73
N LYS A 392 17.98 -42.57 -13.89
CA LYS A 392 18.23 -43.24 -15.17
C LYS A 392 19.63 -42.95 -15.64
N THR A 393 20.30 -43.99 -16.12
CA THR A 393 21.60 -43.86 -16.80
C THR A 393 21.40 -43.11 -18.13
N PHE A 394 22.22 -42.10 -18.34
CA PHE A 394 22.30 -41.30 -19.54
C PHE A 394 23.69 -41.45 -20.18
N GLN A 395 23.70 -41.50 -21.51
CA GLN A 395 24.91 -41.51 -22.31
C GLN A 395 24.73 -40.51 -23.47
N PRO A 396 25.67 -39.57 -23.67
CA PRO A 396 25.62 -38.64 -24.80
C PRO A 396 25.87 -39.40 -26.12
N ALA A 397 25.47 -38.80 -27.25
CA ALA A 397 25.65 -39.40 -28.57
C ALA A 397 27.13 -39.69 -28.91
N SER A 398 28.05 -38.89 -28.36
CA SER A 398 29.51 -39.08 -28.46
C SER A 398 30.03 -40.30 -27.70
N LYS A 399 29.23 -40.89 -26.80
CA LYS A 399 29.60 -41.98 -25.89
C LYS A 399 30.78 -41.66 -24.96
N ALA A 400 31.16 -40.39 -24.82
CA ALA A 400 32.33 -39.94 -24.07
C ALA A 400 32.29 -40.26 -22.56
N PHE A 401 31.10 -40.26 -21.97
CA PHE A 401 30.91 -40.57 -20.55
C PHE A 401 29.55 -41.25 -20.32
N GLU A 402 29.36 -41.80 -19.13
CA GLU A 402 28.10 -42.34 -18.65
C GLU A 402 27.81 -41.76 -17.26
N ILE A 403 26.59 -41.28 -17.02
CA ILE A 403 26.16 -40.70 -15.73
C ILE A 403 24.68 -40.94 -15.49
N LYS A 404 24.23 -40.96 -14.23
CA LYS A 404 22.82 -41.03 -13.88
C LYS A 404 22.22 -39.64 -13.66
N PHE A 405 21.05 -39.40 -14.22
CA PHE A 405 20.23 -38.21 -13.94
C PHE A 405 18.88 -38.59 -13.31
N PRO A 406 18.27 -37.69 -12.52
CA PRO A 406 16.95 -37.92 -11.94
C PRO A 406 15.83 -37.78 -12.98
N THR A 407 15.99 -36.91 -13.99
CA THR A 407 15.08 -36.73 -15.13
C THR A 407 15.85 -36.74 -16.45
N GLN A 408 15.16 -36.77 -17.59
CA GLN A 408 15.82 -36.70 -18.90
C GLN A 408 16.51 -35.34 -19.05
N PRO A 409 17.85 -35.27 -19.30
CA PRO A 409 18.55 -34.00 -19.34
C PRO A 409 18.25 -33.21 -20.62
N SER A 410 18.18 -31.88 -20.51
CA SER A 410 18.22 -30.95 -21.64
C SER A 410 19.66 -30.82 -22.16
N TYR A 411 19.82 -30.64 -23.48
CA TYR A 411 21.11 -30.58 -24.16
C TYR A 411 21.33 -29.23 -24.84
N GLU A 412 22.48 -28.62 -24.61
CA GLU A 412 22.92 -27.37 -25.22
C GLU A 412 24.36 -27.51 -25.74
N LYS A 413 24.66 -26.86 -26.87
CA LYS A 413 25.98 -26.87 -27.51
C LYS A 413 26.35 -25.48 -28.01
N GLU A 414 27.58 -25.08 -27.72
CA GLU A 414 28.12 -23.77 -28.09
C GLU A 414 29.60 -23.88 -28.52
N GLU A 415 30.06 -22.95 -29.37
CA GLU A 415 31.48 -22.76 -29.68
C GLU A 415 31.95 -21.44 -29.06
N LEU A 416 32.78 -21.52 -28.02
CA LEU A 416 33.26 -20.34 -27.29
C LEU A 416 34.60 -19.87 -27.87
N PRO A 417 34.76 -18.60 -28.28
CA PRO A 417 36.04 -18.06 -28.70
C PRO A 417 37.01 -17.97 -27.51
N ILE A 418 38.29 -18.27 -27.74
CA ILE A 418 39.35 -18.02 -26.75
C ILE A 418 39.88 -16.59 -26.99
N GLU A 419 39.86 -15.75 -25.95
CA GLU A 419 40.37 -14.37 -26.01
C GLU A 419 41.80 -14.32 -26.60
N ASP A 420 42.04 -13.32 -27.44
CA ASP A 420 43.32 -13.09 -28.14
C ASP A 420 43.82 -14.21 -29.07
N THR A 421 42.96 -15.18 -29.43
CA THR A 421 43.28 -16.22 -30.42
C THR A 421 42.16 -16.42 -31.45
N LYS A 422 42.47 -17.12 -32.55
CA LYS A 422 41.46 -17.59 -33.52
C LYS A 422 40.84 -18.95 -33.15
N LEU A 423 41.19 -19.47 -31.98
CA LEU A 423 40.81 -20.80 -31.52
C LEU A 423 39.43 -20.78 -30.86
N LYS A 424 38.71 -21.90 -30.96
CA LYS A 424 37.38 -22.06 -30.36
C LYS A 424 37.31 -23.32 -29.49
N ILE A 425 36.71 -23.19 -28.31
CA ILE A 425 36.39 -24.29 -27.39
C ILE A 425 35.01 -24.83 -27.75
N LYS A 426 34.89 -26.15 -27.91
CA LYS A 426 33.59 -26.79 -28.07
C LYS A 426 33.00 -27.09 -26.70
N TYR A 427 31.88 -26.44 -26.37
CA TYR A 427 31.16 -26.58 -25.12
C TYR A 427 29.86 -27.36 -25.32
N GLU A 428 29.63 -28.37 -24.49
CA GLU A 428 28.36 -29.10 -24.46
C GLU A 428 27.90 -29.25 -23.00
N CYS A 429 26.62 -28.95 -22.73
CA CYS A 429 26.02 -29.01 -21.39
C CYS A 429 24.78 -29.92 -21.39
N TYR A 430 24.65 -30.72 -20.33
CA TYR A 430 23.54 -31.59 -20.06
C TYR A 430 22.98 -31.27 -18.67
N GLU A 431 21.73 -30.81 -18.57
CA GLU A 431 21.14 -30.35 -17.31
C GLU A 431 19.83 -31.06 -16.99
N SER A 432 19.60 -31.38 -15.71
CA SER A 432 18.40 -32.04 -15.21
C SER A 432 18.02 -31.45 -13.87
N THR A 433 16.82 -30.87 -13.81
CA THR A 433 16.27 -30.29 -12.58
C THR A 433 15.27 -31.25 -11.94
N THR A 434 15.34 -31.41 -10.61
CA THR A 434 14.38 -32.19 -9.83
C THR A 434 13.15 -31.38 -9.47
N ASP A 435 12.06 -32.04 -9.08
CA ASP A 435 10.85 -31.37 -8.54
C ASP A 435 11.14 -30.56 -7.26
N GLN A 436 12.27 -30.85 -6.59
CA GLN A 436 12.77 -30.12 -5.42
C GLN A 436 13.60 -28.88 -5.79
N GLY A 437 13.75 -28.57 -7.09
CA GLY A 437 14.51 -27.42 -7.56
C GLY A 437 16.03 -27.59 -7.51
N VAL A 438 16.53 -28.83 -7.34
CA VAL A 438 17.98 -29.13 -7.44
C VAL A 438 18.34 -29.31 -8.91
N ASN A 439 19.27 -28.50 -9.41
CA ASN A 439 19.80 -28.65 -10.76
C ASN A 439 21.06 -29.51 -10.73
N TYR A 440 21.09 -30.57 -11.52
CA TYR A 440 22.28 -31.39 -11.78
C TYR A 440 22.74 -31.13 -13.20
N SER A 441 24.00 -30.77 -13.38
CA SER A 441 24.59 -30.53 -14.70
C SER A 441 25.91 -31.25 -14.89
N VAL A 442 26.13 -31.68 -16.13
CA VAL A 442 27.43 -32.13 -16.62
C VAL A 442 27.74 -31.35 -17.87
N SER A 443 28.86 -30.63 -17.86
CA SER A 443 29.39 -29.99 -19.05
C SER A 443 30.76 -30.55 -19.40
N HIS A 444 31.06 -30.58 -20.69
CA HIS A 444 32.40 -30.87 -21.16
C HIS A 444 32.87 -29.83 -22.17
N MET A 445 34.13 -29.45 -22.03
CA MET A 445 34.81 -28.45 -22.85
C MET A 445 35.99 -29.12 -23.53
N ASN A 446 35.97 -29.19 -24.86
CA ASN A 446 37.06 -29.76 -25.64
C ASN A 446 37.95 -28.63 -26.18
N TYR A 447 39.20 -28.61 -25.72
CA TYR A 447 40.20 -27.62 -26.09
C TYR A 447 40.95 -28.05 -27.36
N PRO A 448 41.31 -27.11 -28.25
CA PRO A 448 42.15 -27.41 -29.41
C PRO A 448 43.53 -27.97 -29.01
N ALA A 449 44.15 -28.76 -29.88
CA ALA A 449 45.46 -29.37 -29.62
C ALA A 449 46.59 -28.33 -29.42
N ASP A 450 46.40 -27.11 -29.95
CA ASP A 450 47.35 -26.00 -29.84
C ASP A 450 47.37 -25.33 -28.44
N VAL A 451 46.50 -25.77 -27.52
CA VAL A 451 46.42 -25.25 -26.14
C VAL A 451 47.07 -26.26 -25.20
N GLU A 452 48.24 -25.94 -24.63
CA GLU A 452 48.87 -26.80 -23.61
C GLU A 452 48.10 -26.73 -22.29
N LEU A 453 47.45 -27.83 -21.89
CA LEU A 453 46.69 -27.90 -20.63
C LEU A 453 47.54 -28.27 -19.41
N THR A 454 48.84 -28.49 -19.58
CA THR A 454 49.79 -28.76 -18.49
C THR A 454 49.98 -27.57 -17.54
N GLU A 455 49.63 -26.36 -17.98
CA GLU A 455 49.61 -25.14 -17.14
C GLU A 455 48.25 -24.87 -16.48
N PHE A 456 47.20 -25.64 -16.79
CA PHE A 456 45.88 -25.47 -16.20
C PHE A 456 45.83 -26.10 -14.80
N ASP A 457 46.08 -25.29 -13.77
CA ASP A 457 45.71 -25.69 -12.42
C ASP A 457 44.18 -25.78 -12.34
N LEU A 458 43.67 -26.97 -11.99
CA LEU A 458 42.24 -27.19 -11.75
C LEU A 458 41.70 -26.23 -10.67
N ASN A 459 42.55 -25.74 -9.78
CA ASN A 459 42.20 -24.72 -8.80
C ASN A 459 41.93 -23.35 -9.43
N ASN A 460 42.71 -22.92 -10.44
CA ASN A 460 42.47 -21.65 -11.15
C ASN A 460 41.08 -21.62 -11.79
N PHE A 461 40.60 -22.77 -12.28
CA PHE A 461 39.25 -22.85 -12.84
C PHE A 461 38.16 -22.69 -11.77
N ILE A 462 38.38 -23.17 -10.55
CA ILE A 462 37.46 -22.92 -9.43
C ILE A 462 37.49 -21.43 -9.07
N GLU A 463 38.67 -20.79 -9.13
CA GLU A 463 38.80 -19.35 -8.96
C GLU A 463 38.01 -18.57 -10.02
N ASP A 464 38.06 -18.97 -11.30
CA ASP A 464 37.25 -18.36 -12.36
C ASP A 464 35.74 -18.44 -12.05
N ILE A 465 35.27 -19.60 -11.55
CA ILE A 465 33.87 -19.76 -11.13
C ILE A 465 33.56 -18.82 -9.97
N VAL A 466 34.46 -18.66 -9.01
CA VAL A 466 34.29 -17.74 -7.87
C VAL A 466 34.31 -16.28 -8.34
N GLN A 467 35.17 -15.91 -9.29
CA GLN A 467 35.29 -14.55 -9.81
C GLN A 467 34.14 -14.16 -10.74
N SER A 468 33.46 -15.13 -11.36
CA SER A 468 32.30 -14.87 -12.22
C SER A 468 31.14 -14.12 -11.53
N SER A 469 31.09 -14.12 -10.19
CA SER A 469 30.14 -13.31 -9.42
C SER A 469 30.73 -12.83 -8.10
N SER A 470 30.58 -11.54 -7.80
CA SER A 470 30.97 -10.95 -6.50
C SER A 470 30.23 -11.53 -5.28
N SER A 471 29.24 -12.39 -5.50
CA SER A 471 28.47 -13.07 -4.47
C SER A 471 28.91 -14.50 -4.18
N ASN A 472 29.85 -15.05 -4.96
CA ASN A 472 30.37 -16.39 -4.76
C ASN A 472 31.44 -16.39 -3.66
N LYS A 473 31.33 -17.35 -2.74
CA LYS A 473 32.32 -17.62 -1.70
C LYS A 473 32.71 -19.09 -1.74
N LEU A 474 33.98 -19.37 -1.99
CA LEU A 474 34.51 -20.73 -1.89
C LEU A 474 34.49 -21.18 -0.42
N LEU A 475 33.84 -22.31 -0.15
CA LEU A 475 33.77 -22.91 1.18
C LEU A 475 34.75 -24.08 1.32
N ASN A 476 34.91 -24.89 0.28
CA ASN A 476 35.80 -26.05 0.29
C ASN A 476 36.35 -26.34 -1.12
N SER A 477 37.60 -26.79 -1.20
CA SER A 477 38.26 -27.31 -2.40
C SER A 477 39.19 -28.45 -1.97
N VAL A 478 38.99 -29.64 -2.53
CA VAL A 478 39.74 -30.85 -2.16
C VAL A 478 40.14 -31.59 -3.43
N GLU A 479 41.42 -31.92 -3.57
CA GLU A 479 41.90 -32.78 -4.66
C GLU A 479 41.29 -34.18 -4.55
N SER A 480 40.82 -34.71 -5.67
CA SER A 480 40.21 -36.03 -5.80
C SER A 480 40.64 -36.71 -7.09
N TYR A 481 40.19 -37.94 -7.32
CA TYR A 481 40.50 -38.70 -8.54
C TYR A 481 39.25 -39.40 -9.07
N VAL A 482 39.14 -39.47 -10.40
CA VAL A 482 38.14 -40.29 -11.09
C VAL A 482 38.89 -41.26 -11.99
N GLY A 483 38.95 -42.52 -11.57
CA GLY A 483 39.85 -43.51 -12.18
C GLY A 483 41.31 -43.09 -12.03
N LYS A 484 42.02 -42.92 -13.15
CA LYS A 484 43.42 -42.46 -13.21
C LYS A 484 43.58 -40.94 -13.39
N HIS A 485 42.47 -40.20 -13.50
CA HIS A 485 42.48 -38.77 -13.83
C HIS A 485 42.36 -37.90 -12.58
N LYS A 486 43.18 -36.84 -12.51
CA LYS A 486 43.13 -35.84 -11.43
C LYS A 486 41.82 -35.07 -11.51
N ALA A 487 41.22 -34.83 -10.35
CA ALA A 487 39.99 -34.08 -10.20
C ALA A 487 40.08 -33.14 -8.97
N VAL A 488 39.20 -32.15 -8.91
CA VAL A 488 39.04 -31.30 -7.72
C VAL A 488 37.56 -31.21 -7.39
N ASP A 489 37.22 -31.58 -6.15
CA ASP A 489 35.89 -31.43 -5.58
C ASP A 489 35.78 -30.06 -4.91
N PHE A 490 34.69 -29.34 -5.15
CA PHE A 490 34.49 -28.00 -4.63
C PHE A 490 33.10 -27.80 -4.05
N LEU A 491 33.01 -26.82 -3.15
CA LEU A 491 31.76 -26.28 -2.61
C LEU A 491 31.83 -24.76 -2.59
N ILE A 492 30.92 -24.12 -3.30
CA ILE A 492 30.79 -22.67 -3.40
C ILE A 492 29.41 -22.26 -2.87
N GLN A 493 29.36 -21.20 -2.07
CA GLN A 493 28.12 -20.57 -1.62
C GLN A 493 27.88 -19.29 -2.41
N ASN A 494 26.72 -19.19 -3.05
CA ASN A 494 26.18 -17.97 -3.62
C ASN A 494 25.11 -17.39 -2.67
N ARG A 495 24.69 -16.13 -2.85
CA ARG A 495 23.69 -15.45 -2.01
C ARG A 495 22.39 -16.24 -1.82
N PHE A 496 21.99 -17.06 -2.79
CA PHE A 496 20.72 -17.80 -2.77
C PHE A 496 20.83 -19.32 -2.94
N VAL A 497 21.98 -19.84 -3.39
CA VAL A 497 22.18 -21.26 -3.72
C VAL A 497 23.58 -21.74 -3.36
N TYR A 498 23.72 -23.03 -3.09
CA TYR A 498 24.98 -23.73 -2.99
C TYR A 498 25.30 -24.43 -4.31
N MET A 499 26.57 -24.39 -4.70
CA MET A 499 27.10 -25.09 -5.87
C MET A 499 28.15 -26.08 -5.38
N ARG A 500 27.86 -27.38 -5.50
CA ARG A 500 28.79 -28.46 -5.12
C ARG A 500 29.08 -29.29 -6.35
N GLY A 501 30.34 -29.57 -6.63
CA GLY A 501 30.71 -30.21 -7.88
C GLY A 501 32.12 -30.77 -7.92
N ARG A 502 32.47 -31.33 -9.08
CA ARG A 502 33.77 -31.91 -9.40
C ARG A 502 34.22 -31.44 -10.77
N VAL A 503 35.48 -31.03 -10.86
CA VAL A 503 36.15 -30.74 -12.13
C VAL A 503 37.14 -31.86 -12.42
N ILE A 504 37.17 -32.36 -13.66
CA ILE A 504 38.05 -33.46 -14.10
C ILE A 504 38.73 -33.06 -15.40
N LEU A 505 40.02 -33.34 -15.53
CA LEU A 505 40.78 -33.12 -16.75
C LEU A 505 41.23 -34.44 -17.38
N VAL A 506 40.90 -34.65 -18.66
CA VAL A 506 41.21 -35.87 -19.42
C VAL A 506 41.76 -35.48 -20.79
N GLY A 507 43.09 -35.55 -20.98
CA GLY A 507 43.73 -35.07 -22.20
C GLY A 507 43.36 -33.61 -22.47
N GLN A 508 42.77 -33.32 -23.63
CA GLN A 508 42.29 -31.99 -24.01
C GLN A 508 40.84 -31.67 -23.59
N THR A 509 40.18 -32.54 -22.83
CA THR A 509 38.78 -32.37 -22.44
C THR A 509 38.64 -32.14 -20.94
N LYS A 510 37.97 -31.04 -20.58
CA LYS A 510 37.57 -30.75 -19.21
C LYS A 510 36.12 -31.14 -19.00
N TYR A 511 35.84 -31.85 -17.91
CA TYR A 511 34.49 -32.17 -17.45
C TYR A 511 34.19 -31.39 -16.18
N LEU A 512 33.02 -30.77 -16.11
CA LEU A 512 32.49 -30.11 -14.92
C LEU A 512 31.16 -30.77 -14.55
N LEU A 513 31.13 -31.41 -13.38
CA LEU A 513 29.93 -31.96 -12.78
C LEU A 513 29.50 -31.01 -11.67
N MET A 514 28.25 -30.57 -11.68
CA MET A 514 27.77 -29.60 -10.71
C MET A 514 26.35 -29.91 -10.25
N SER A 515 26.13 -29.73 -8.96
CA SER A 515 24.81 -29.67 -8.34
C SER A 515 24.59 -28.28 -7.76
N SER A 516 23.54 -27.62 -8.20
CA SER A 516 23.09 -26.33 -7.67
C SER A 516 21.80 -26.53 -6.88
N TYR A 517 21.79 -26.15 -5.60
CA TYR A 517 20.66 -26.39 -4.69
C TYR A 517 20.48 -25.28 -3.65
N ALA A 518 19.25 -25.08 -3.19
CA ALA A 518 19.00 -24.38 -1.93
C ALA A 518 19.38 -25.29 -0.75
N GLU A 519 19.85 -24.73 0.36
CA GLU A 519 20.32 -25.48 1.54
C GLU A 519 19.30 -26.53 2.03
N GLU A 520 18.03 -26.17 1.98
CA GLU A 520 16.90 -26.99 2.43
C GLU A 520 16.57 -28.17 1.49
N SER A 521 17.03 -28.10 0.24
CA SER A 521 16.82 -29.12 -0.79
C SER A 521 18.01 -30.07 -0.91
N TYR A 522 19.02 -29.91 -0.04
CA TYR A 522 20.23 -30.72 -0.10
C TYR A 522 19.97 -32.17 0.35
N ASN A 523 20.37 -33.12 -0.49
CA ASN A 523 20.36 -34.54 -0.15
C ASN A 523 21.72 -35.17 -0.49
N GLU A 524 22.47 -35.54 0.54
CA GLU A 524 23.82 -36.11 0.39
C GLU A 524 23.82 -37.45 -0.35
N GLU A 525 22.79 -38.28 -0.18
CA GLU A 525 22.69 -39.58 -0.88
C GLU A 525 22.45 -39.39 -2.38
N GLN A 526 21.56 -38.46 -2.74
CA GLN A 526 21.29 -38.12 -4.14
C GLN A 526 22.50 -37.46 -4.81
N TYR A 527 23.17 -36.54 -4.11
CA TYR A 527 24.42 -35.95 -4.59
C TYR A 527 25.50 -37.02 -4.80
N LYS A 528 25.68 -37.94 -3.85
CA LYS A 528 26.62 -39.06 -3.98
C LYS A 528 26.26 -39.98 -5.14
N ASN A 529 24.97 -40.29 -5.32
CA ASN A 529 24.50 -41.11 -6.43
C ASN A 529 24.80 -40.44 -7.78
N PHE A 530 24.60 -39.12 -7.90
CA PHE A 530 24.96 -38.36 -9.09
C PHE A 530 26.48 -38.37 -9.33
N ILE A 531 27.26 -37.84 -8.38
CA ILE A 531 28.69 -37.58 -8.58
C ILE A 531 29.51 -38.86 -8.75
N ASN A 532 29.12 -39.96 -8.09
CA ASN A 532 29.82 -41.24 -8.19
C ASN A 532 29.32 -42.11 -9.34
N SER A 533 28.18 -41.77 -9.96
CA SER A 533 27.71 -42.49 -11.16
C SER A 533 28.47 -42.12 -12.43
N PHE A 534 29.25 -41.03 -12.39
CA PHE A 534 30.03 -40.58 -13.53
C PHE A 534 31.19 -41.54 -13.81
N SER A 535 31.23 -42.05 -15.05
CA SER A 535 32.32 -42.87 -15.55
C SER A 535 32.72 -42.43 -16.95
N LEU A 536 34.02 -42.36 -17.18
CA LEU A 536 34.59 -42.15 -18.50
C LEU A 536 34.65 -43.51 -19.21
N LYS A 537 34.13 -43.61 -20.43
CA LYS A 537 34.38 -44.79 -21.25
C LYS A 537 35.69 -44.56 -21.98
N GLU A 538 36.70 -45.38 -21.67
CA GLU A 538 37.90 -45.44 -22.48
C GLU A 538 37.48 -45.85 -23.89
N THR A 539 37.61 -44.93 -24.85
CA THR A 539 37.65 -45.30 -26.27
C THR A 539 38.86 -46.22 -26.45
N LEU A 540 38.59 -47.52 -26.63
CA LEU A 540 39.54 -48.50 -27.15
C LEU A 540 40.16 -48.02 -28.46
#